data_AF-A0AAN6G7L0-F1
#
_entry.id   AF-A0AAN6G7L0-F1
#
_cell.length_a   1.000
_cell.length_b   1.000
_cell.length_c   1.000
_cell.angle_alpha   90.00
_cell.angle_beta   90.00
_cell.angle_gamma   90.00
#
_symmetry.space_group_name_H-M   'P 1'
#
loop_
_entity.id
_entity.type
_entity.pdbx_description
1 polymer ?
#
loop_
_entity_poly.entity_id
_entity_poly.type
_entity_poly.pdbx_seq_one_letter_code
_entity_poly.pdbx_strand_id
1 'polypeptide(L)'
;MSAQPYPYASTPASTRRTKQLVQATMCHLATAAVKRAQAKMTGMTCPRPELDLLLTSTDEAVDHHVVLHNSSLANVGPSDWSPHLYSLKNDIPASEQLRLHCSAGVFRHDRRPLTSFTGYSVLHQHRADVMELASLPTFQHRFRLMTRGAFDGLDAKGVYFSGGCVTACLTTDITKADTYQNSDVDIFLCAGSPGKAVAIVQRIQDALRHNIADFDANYRVLRTPGVITLIPSTDYATKGYRKLQIVMALYTTPSDIVTVFDLDPVAVLYDLDDVFIAPRAMRSYWTGCTFVTNAIRSSSAPRILNLEGGVASVGSNKVFDKLDEEKTHVHCCVMDTEDTCVTDRNIYTLASTVRRGGAGQWTYSATDFGRLIALWDLVARRKEREEALIAATKGQTSMYGLYHEPSPLAVCTDSGAYIEAFVGAGFLTEEDAEKRIKCHDSYAENGTRAYSAPRDACAGGSELTLILPTGLSARLQREYGISIKRKKYAANIPDWHGVEFELCTWRQTAATIWCPPQQSEAAPAYRLLKKLAQLTYWLVGKMEYGAPWASLRFSKTFAKLLENDVDSSFPQDAHFRKWLCS
;
A
#
# COMPACT_ATOMS: atom_id res chain seq x y z
N MET A 1 -20.60 18.77 29.58
CA MET A 1 -20.36 20.13 29.04
C MET A 1 -21.11 20.22 27.72
N SER A 2 -22.19 21.02 27.64
CA SER A 2 -22.93 21.23 26.40
C SER A 2 -22.06 22.09 25.46
N ALA A 3 -21.43 21.46 24.47
CA ALA A 3 -20.74 22.19 23.41
C ALA A 3 -21.77 23.07 22.70
N GLN A 4 -21.63 24.40 22.77
CA GLN A 4 -22.50 25.28 22.01
C GLN A 4 -22.36 24.93 20.52
N PRO A 5 -23.47 24.82 19.77
CA PRO A 5 -23.41 24.56 18.33
C PRO A 5 -22.65 25.72 17.68
N TYR A 6 -21.46 25.42 17.14
CA TYR A 6 -20.70 26.41 16.38
C TYR A 6 -21.51 26.80 15.14
N PRO A 7 -21.91 28.07 14.97
CA PRO A 7 -22.75 28.49 13.85
C PRO A 7 -21.88 28.71 12.61
N TYR A 8 -21.40 27.62 11.99
CA TYR A 8 -20.81 27.70 10.67
C TYR A 8 -21.93 27.68 9.62
N ALA A 9 -22.65 28.81 9.49
CA ALA A 9 -23.51 29.01 8.33
C ALA A 9 -22.65 29.02 7.05
N SER A 10 -23.17 28.49 5.95
CA SER A 10 -22.52 28.56 4.64
C SER A 10 -22.25 30.03 4.29
N THR A 11 -20.98 30.39 4.11
CA THR A 11 -20.55 31.74 3.72
C THR A 11 -20.08 31.75 2.26
N PRO A 12 -20.11 32.89 1.57
CA PRO A 12 -19.49 33.02 0.24
C PRO A 12 -18.02 32.56 0.20
N ALA A 13 -17.28 32.77 1.30
CA ALA A 13 -15.90 32.30 1.46
C ALA A 13 -15.81 30.76 1.53
N SER A 14 -16.74 30.12 2.24
CA SER A 14 -16.88 28.66 2.34
C SER A 14 -17.07 28.03 0.96
N THR A 15 -18.02 28.56 0.19
CA THR A 15 -18.30 28.14 -1.19
C THR A 15 -17.08 28.29 -2.09
N ARG A 16 -16.30 29.38 -1.96
CA ARG A 16 -15.07 29.60 -2.74
C ARG A 16 -14.00 28.57 -2.43
N ARG A 17 -13.72 28.29 -1.14
CA ARG A 17 -12.71 27.30 -0.72
C ARG A 17 -13.07 25.89 -1.19
N THR A 18 -14.35 25.54 -1.09
CA THR A 18 -14.88 24.25 -1.56
C THR A 18 -14.67 24.10 -3.07
N LYS A 19 -15.04 25.10 -3.87
CA LYS A 19 -14.80 25.10 -5.32
C LYS A 19 -13.31 24.97 -5.67
N GLN A 20 -12.43 25.62 -4.92
CA GLN A 20 -10.98 25.51 -5.12
C GLN A 20 -10.47 24.08 -4.86
N LEU A 21 -10.92 23.44 -3.78
CA LEU A 21 -10.52 22.05 -3.49
C LEU A 21 -11.05 21.06 -4.53
N VAL A 22 -12.31 21.21 -4.96
CA VAL A 22 -12.88 20.40 -6.05
C VAL A 22 -12.07 20.59 -7.33
N GLN A 23 -11.77 21.82 -7.72
CA GLN A 23 -10.99 22.11 -8.92
C GLN A 23 -9.57 21.54 -8.85
N ALA A 24 -8.90 21.67 -7.70
CA ALA A 24 -7.58 21.07 -7.47
C ALA A 24 -7.62 19.54 -7.59
N THR A 25 -8.67 18.91 -7.05
CA THR A 25 -8.89 17.47 -7.14
C THR A 25 -9.04 17.02 -8.59
N MET A 26 -9.92 17.67 -9.37
CA MET A 26 -10.15 17.31 -10.77
C MET A 26 -8.90 17.57 -11.63
N CYS A 27 -8.16 18.64 -11.36
CA CYS A 27 -6.88 18.91 -12.02
C CYS A 27 -5.85 17.82 -11.74
N HIS A 28 -5.75 17.36 -10.48
CA HIS A 28 -4.87 16.26 -10.10
C HIS A 28 -5.23 14.96 -10.84
N LEU A 29 -6.52 14.59 -10.87
CA LEU A 29 -7.00 13.40 -11.57
C LEU A 29 -6.74 13.47 -13.08
N ALA A 30 -7.06 14.60 -13.71
CA ALA A 30 -6.81 14.81 -15.13
C ALA A 30 -5.31 14.76 -15.46
N THR A 31 -4.46 15.39 -14.64
CA THR A 31 -3.00 15.35 -14.82
C THR A 31 -2.47 13.92 -14.70
N ALA A 32 -2.96 13.14 -13.75
CA ALA A 32 -2.58 11.74 -13.58
C ALA A 32 -3.00 10.89 -14.79
N ALA A 33 -4.22 11.08 -15.30
CA ALA A 33 -4.72 10.40 -16.49
C ALA A 33 -3.91 10.76 -17.76
N VAL A 34 -3.67 12.05 -18.00
CA VAL A 34 -2.89 12.54 -19.16
C VAL A 34 -1.47 12.00 -19.12
N LYS A 35 -0.79 12.03 -17.96
CA LYS A 35 0.58 11.51 -17.83
C LYS A 35 0.66 10.03 -18.21
N ARG A 36 -0.30 9.21 -17.75
CA ARG A 36 -0.36 7.79 -18.12
C ARG A 36 -0.65 7.58 -19.60
N ALA A 37 -1.56 8.36 -20.17
CA ALA A 37 -1.86 8.31 -21.60
C ALA A 37 -0.64 8.68 -22.45
N GLN A 38 0.07 9.76 -22.10
CA GLN A 38 1.30 10.19 -22.77
C GLN A 38 2.41 9.14 -22.66
N ALA A 39 2.63 8.60 -21.46
CA ALA A 39 3.65 7.60 -21.23
C ALA A 39 3.40 6.33 -22.09
N LYS A 40 2.13 5.91 -22.22
CA LYS A 40 1.76 4.81 -23.13
C LYS A 40 2.07 5.11 -24.60
N MET A 41 1.84 6.35 -25.06
CA MET A 41 2.16 6.75 -26.43
C MET A 41 3.67 6.69 -26.73
N THR A 42 4.52 6.92 -25.72
CA THR A 42 5.97 6.86 -25.88
C THR A 42 6.53 5.43 -25.91
N GLY A 43 5.79 4.46 -25.39
CA GLY A 43 6.26 3.07 -25.26
C GLY A 43 7.51 2.94 -24.38
N MET A 44 8.28 1.88 -24.59
CA MET A 44 9.55 1.69 -23.89
C MET A 44 10.63 2.60 -24.48
N THR A 45 11.13 3.54 -23.69
CA THR A 45 12.18 4.49 -24.10
C THR A 45 13.56 4.19 -23.49
N CYS A 46 13.59 3.34 -22.46
CA CYS A 46 14.80 3.01 -21.72
C CYS A 46 15.00 1.49 -21.75
N PRO A 47 16.10 0.95 -22.29
CA PRO A 47 16.31 -0.50 -22.34
C PRO A 47 16.57 -1.09 -20.95
N ARG A 48 16.29 -2.40 -20.80
CA ARG A 48 16.63 -3.15 -19.59
C ARG A 48 18.14 -3.01 -19.35
N PRO A 49 18.61 -2.59 -18.17
CA PRO A 49 20.03 -2.57 -17.87
C PRO A 49 20.61 -3.98 -17.95
N GLU A 50 21.89 -4.10 -18.27
CA GLU A 50 22.57 -5.39 -18.25
C GLU A 50 22.69 -5.90 -16.82
N LEU A 51 22.46 -7.20 -16.62
CA LEU A 51 22.44 -7.81 -15.29
C LEU A 51 23.80 -7.65 -14.58
N ASP A 52 24.90 -7.95 -15.28
CA ASP A 52 26.23 -7.85 -14.70
C ASP A 52 26.62 -6.39 -14.36
N LEU A 53 26.08 -5.40 -15.08
CA LEU A 53 26.27 -3.99 -14.73
C LEU A 53 25.57 -3.65 -13.40
N LEU A 54 24.34 -4.14 -13.19
CA LEU A 54 23.62 -3.96 -11.93
C LEU A 54 24.36 -4.60 -10.75
N LEU A 55 24.97 -5.77 -11.00
CA LEU A 55 25.69 -6.60 -10.03
C LEU A 55 27.17 -6.22 -9.87
N THR A 56 27.64 -5.10 -10.41
CA THR A 56 29.06 -4.71 -10.22
C THR A 56 29.23 -3.23 -9.95
N SER A 57 28.33 -2.41 -10.50
CA SER A 57 28.44 -0.96 -10.41
C SER A 57 28.13 -0.42 -9.02
N THR A 58 28.87 0.60 -8.60
CA THR A 58 28.56 1.46 -7.46
C THR A 58 28.15 2.87 -7.89
N ASP A 59 27.99 3.09 -9.20
CA ASP A 59 27.67 4.39 -9.80
C ASP A 59 26.17 4.74 -9.65
N GLU A 60 25.90 5.96 -9.21
CA GLU A 60 24.56 6.55 -9.12
C GLU A 60 23.84 6.59 -10.48
N ALA A 61 24.60 6.67 -11.59
CA ALA A 61 24.04 6.63 -12.93
C ALA A 61 23.25 5.34 -13.20
N VAL A 62 23.65 4.21 -12.59
CA VAL A 62 22.91 2.95 -12.69
C VAL A 62 21.59 3.02 -11.93
N ASP A 63 21.57 3.66 -10.77
CA ASP A 63 20.34 3.84 -9.99
C ASP A 63 19.35 4.76 -10.73
N HIS A 64 19.86 5.84 -11.36
CA HIS A 64 19.05 6.69 -12.24
C HIS A 64 18.50 5.92 -13.45
N HIS A 65 19.33 5.11 -14.11
CA HIS A 65 18.91 4.26 -15.24
C HIS A 65 17.81 3.29 -14.82
N VAL A 66 17.92 2.67 -13.64
CA VAL A 66 16.91 1.76 -13.08
C VAL A 66 15.58 2.48 -12.83
N VAL A 67 15.60 3.71 -12.31
CA VAL A 67 14.39 4.52 -12.10
C VAL A 67 13.73 4.92 -13.43
N LEU A 68 14.52 5.35 -14.42
CA LEU A 68 14.04 5.65 -15.77
C LEU A 68 13.44 4.41 -16.43
N HIS A 69 14.13 3.27 -16.34
CA HIS A 69 13.65 1.99 -16.86
C HIS A 69 12.30 1.61 -16.23
N ASN A 70 12.14 1.70 -14.91
CA ASN A 70 10.87 1.40 -14.25
C ASN A 70 9.73 2.31 -14.75
N SER A 71 10.03 3.57 -15.01
CA SER A 71 9.04 4.53 -15.54
C SER A 71 8.64 4.21 -16.97
N SER A 72 9.58 3.76 -17.81
CA SER A 72 9.31 3.30 -19.17
C SER A 72 8.58 1.96 -19.19
N LEU A 73 8.88 1.05 -18.24
CA LEU A 73 8.31 -0.29 -18.14
C LEU A 73 6.78 -0.28 -17.94
N ALA A 74 6.25 0.74 -17.27
CA ALA A 74 4.82 0.95 -17.08
C ALA A 74 4.06 1.21 -18.41
N ASN A 75 4.78 1.43 -19.51
CA ASN A 75 4.22 1.74 -20.83
C ASN A 75 4.25 0.56 -21.79
N VAL A 76 4.82 -0.57 -21.37
CA VAL A 76 5.04 -1.72 -22.24
C VAL A 76 3.73 -2.45 -22.54
N GLY A 77 3.58 -2.88 -23.80
CA GLY A 77 2.42 -3.65 -24.25
C GLY A 77 2.40 -5.09 -23.71
N PRO A 78 1.25 -5.79 -23.82
CA PRO A 78 1.09 -7.15 -23.27
C PRO A 78 2.02 -8.22 -23.85
N SER A 79 2.53 -8.02 -25.07
CA SER A 79 3.45 -8.95 -25.74
C SER A 79 4.92 -8.70 -25.44
N ASP A 80 5.27 -7.51 -24.92
CA ASP A 80 6.64 -7.00 -24.99
C ASP A 80 7.28 -6.83 -23.61
N TRP A 81 6.57 -7.18 -22.53
CA TRP A 81 7.04 -6.92 -21.15
C TRP A 81 8.16 -7.84 -20.70
N SER A 82 8.19 -9.09 -21.15
CA SER A 82 9.09 -10.11 -20.59
C SER A 82 10.57 -9.82 -20.80
N PRO A 83 11.05 -9.30 -21.96
CA PRO A 83 12.45 -8.94 -22.14
C PRO A 83 12.93 -7.78 -21.24
N HIS A 84 12.01 -7.06 -20.58
CA HIS A 84 12.33 -5.96 -19.68
C HIS A 84 12.42 -6.36 -18.20
N LEU A 85 12.16 -7.63 -17.87
CA LEU A 85 12.37 -8.20 -16.54
C LEU A 85 13.41 -9.32 -16.63
N TYR A 86 14.09 -9.63 -15.52
CA TYR A 86 14.99 -10.78 -15.48
C TYR A 86 14.23 -12.06 -15.16
N SER A 87 14.42 -13.09 -15.97
CA SER A 87 13.93 -14.44 -15.75
C SER A 87 14.88 -15.20 -14.83
N LEU A 88 14.34 -15.76 -13.73
CA LEU A 88 15.11 -16.61 -12.82
C LEU A 88 15.55 -17.91 -13.50
N LYS A 89 14.75 -18.39 -14.46
CA LYS A 89 15.05 -19.56 -15.28
C LYS A 89 16.19 -19.35 -16.27
N ASN A 90 16.24 -18.18 -16.93
CA ASN A 90 17.11 -17.96 -18.09
C ASN A 90 18.22 -16.94 -17.85
N ASP A 91 17.90 -15.74 -17.34
CA ASP A 91 18.87 -14.65 -17.21
C ASP A 91 19.83 -14.87 -16.02
N ILE A 92 19.28 -15.28 -14.87
CA ILE A 92 20.07 -15.44 -13.63
C ILE A 92 21.16 -16.51 -13.78
N PRO A 93 20.88 -17.72 -14.31
CA PRO A 93 21.92 -18.73 -14.51
C PRO A 93 22.87 -18.40 -15.66
N ALA A 94 22.57 -17.40 -16.49
CA ALA A 94 23.45 -16.94 -17.56
C ALA A 94 24.50 -15.91 -17.09
N SER A 95 24.22 -15.16 -16.02
CA SER A 95 25.15 -14.18 -15.44
C SER A 95 26.43 -14.85 -14.93
N GLU A 96 27.57 -14.40 -15.43
CA GLU A 96 28.87 -14.90 -15.01
C GLU A 96 29.11 -14.65 -13.51
N GLN A 97 28.72 -13.46 -13.03
CA GLN A 97 28.88 -13.06 -11.63
C GLN A 97 28.16 -14.01 -10.67
N LEU A 98 26.94 -14.44 -11.00
CA LEU A 98 26.17 -15.34 -10.14
C LEU A 98 26.57 -16.81 -10.31
N ARG A 99 26.97 -17.22 -11.52
CA ARG A 99 27.40 -18.60 -11.80
C ARG A 99 28.62 -19.03 -11.00
N LEU A 100 29.58 -18.12 -10.80
CA LEU A 100 30.81 -18.40 -10.04
C LEU A 100 30.54 -18.76 -8.57
N HIS A 101 29.37 -18.37 -8.04
CA HIS A 101 29.01 -18.50 -6.63
C HIS A 101 27.74 -19.34 -6.40
N CYS A 102 27.36 -20.17 -7.38
CA CYS A 102 26.22 -21.08 -7.23
C CYS A 102 26.63 -22.32 -6.40
N SER A 103 25.98 -22.52 -5.25
CA SER A 103 26.18 -23.71 -4.41
C SER A 103 24.86 -24.11 -3.77
N ALA A 104 24.58 -25.41 -3.67
CA ALA A 104 23.38 -25.95 -3.00
C ALA A 104 22.04 -25.34 -3.48
N GLY A 105 21.94 -24.99 -4.76
CA GLY A 105 20.71 -24.45 -5.34
C GLY A 105 20.43 -22.98 -4.98
N VAL A 106 21.42 -22.24 -4.50
CA VAL A 106 21.38 -20.78 -4.31
C VAL A 106 22.56 -20.13 -5.02
N PHE A 107 22.34 -18.94 -5.58
CA PHE A 107 23.37 -18.04 -6.06
C PHE A 107 23.77 -17.12 -4.91
N ARG A 108 25.07 -17.06 -4.59
CA ARG A 108 25.59 -16.19 -3.53
C ARG A 108 26.29 -14.98 -4.09
N HIS A 109 26.20 -13.87 -3.39
CA HIS A 109 26.93 -12.67 -3.76
C HIS A 109 27.36 -11.85 -2.54
N ASP A 110 28.63 -11.43 -2.51
CA ASP A 110 29.19 -10.55 -1.48
C ASP A 110 28.87 -9.07 -1.75
N ARG A 111 27.93 -8.51 -1.00
CA ARG A 111 27.55 -7.11 -1.16
C ARG A 111 28.74 -6.20 -0.84
N ARG A 112 28.87 -5.13 -1.63
CA ARG A 112 29.84 -4.06 -1.33
C ARG A 112 29.49 -3.37 0.00
N PRO A 113 30.49 -2.88 0.77
CA PRO A 113 30.21 -2.05 1.93
C PRO A 113 29.37 -0.83 1.56
N LEU A 114 28.50 -0.37 2.47
CA LEU A 114 27.65 0.81 2.22
C LEU A 114 28.43 2.08 1.89
N THR A 115 29.66 2.20 2.40
CA THR A 115 30.59 3.29 2.10
C THR A 115 31.06 3.33 0.64
N SER A 116 30.81 2.27 -0.12
CA SER A 116 31.14 2.21 -1.55
C SER A 116 30.08 2.85 -2.45
N PHE A 117 28.88 3.11 -1.92
CA PHE A 117 27.80 3.75 -2.65
C PHE A 117 27.75 5.25 -2.34
N THR A 118 27.31 6.05 -3.30
CA THR A 118 27.00 7.46 -3.07
C THR A 118 25.69 7.61 -2.31
N GLY A 119 25.58 8.68 -1.51
CA GLY A 119 24.38 9.00 -0.74
C GLY A 119 24.41 8.50 0.71
N TYR A 120 23.28 8.70 1.40
CA TYR A 120 23.10 8.30 2.80
C TYR A 120 22.29 7.02 2.93
N SER A 121 22.76 6.08 3.75
CA SER A 121 22.10 4.80 4.01
C SER A 121 21.54 4.73 5.44
N VAL A 122 20.23 4.60 5.58
CA VAL A 122 19.53 4.49 6.89
C VAL A 122 18.94 3.11 7.11
N LEU A 123 18.48 2.76 8.32
CA LEU A 123 17.78 1.48 8.60
C LEU A 123 18.57 0.22 8.14
N HIS A 124 19.91 0.30 8.18
CA HIS A 124 20.81 -0.74 7.64
C HIS A 124 21.27 -1.77 8.67
N GLN A 125 20.73 -1.74 9.89
CA GLN A 125 21.19 -2.57 11.00
C GLN A 125 21.08 -4.07 10.75
N HIS A 126 20.13 -4.46 9.89
CA HIS A 126 19.88 -5.85 9.48
C HIS A 126 20.35 -6.16 8.06
N ARG A 127 21.09 -5.24 7.41
CA ARG A 127 21.63 -5.50 6.09
C ARG A 127 22.73 -6.56 6.19
N ALA A 128 22.47 -7.73 5.61
CA ALA A 128 23.49 -8.76 5.46
C ALA A 128 24.58 -8.35 4.46
N ASP A 129 25.82 -8.72 4.75
CA ASP A 129 26.96 -8.51 3.83
C ASP A 129 26.93 -9.48 2.65
N VAL A 130 26.22 -10.59 2.77
CA VAL A 130 26.03 -11.57 1.70
C VAL A 130 24.56 -11.61 1.30
N MET A 131 24.30 -11.64 0.00
CA MET A 131 23.00 -11.90 -0.60
C MET A 131 22.95 -13.34 -1.09
N GLU A 132 21.85 -14.03 -0.79
CA GLU A 132 21.52 -15.32 -1.38
C GLU A 132 20.28 -15.18 -2.26
N LEU A 133 20.33 -15.74 -3.46
CA LEU A 133 19.20 -15.80 -4.38
C LEU A 133 18.91 -17.27 -4.69
N ALA A 134 17.68 -17.73 -4.46
CA ALA A 134 17.28 -19.08 -4.77
C ALA A 134 17.38 -19.37 -6.28
N SER A 135 17.89 -20.53 -6.66
CA SER A 135 17.63 -21.07 -8.00
C SER A 135 16.14 -21.36 -8.18
N LEU A 136 15.67 -21.43 -9.42
CA LEU A 136 14.25 -21.69 -9.69
C LEU A 136 13.72 -22.97 -8.99
N PRO A 137 14.40 -24.13 -9.02
CA PRO A 137 13.92 -25.32 -8.30
C PRO A 137 13.83 -25.11 -6.77
N THR A 138 14.84 -24.43 -6.19
CA THR A 138 14.84 -24.09 -4.77
C THR A 138 13.70 -23.13 -4.43
N PHE A 139 13.48 -22.10 -5.25
CA PHE A 139 12.39 -21.15 -5.09
C PHE A 139 11.03 -21.85 -5.14
N GLN A 140 10.79 -22.69 -6.17
CA GLN A 140 9.52 -23.40 -6.34
C GLN A 140 9.27 -24.36 -5.16
N HIS A 141 10.30 -25.05 -4.68
CA HIS A 141 10.21 -25.87 -3.47
C HIS A 141 9.84 -25.02 -2.24
N ARG A 142 10.52 -23.89 -2.01
CA ARG A 142 10.23 -22.97 -0.90
C ARG A 142 8.81 -22.40 -0.99
N PHE A 143 8.37 -21.98 -2.17
CA PHE A 143 7.04 -21.44 -2.40
C PHE A 143 5.96 -22.50 -2.16
N ARG A 144 6.17 -23.74 -2.62
CA ARG A 144 5.28 -24.87 -2.35
C ARG A 144 5.18 -25.17 -0.86
N LEU A 145 6.29 -25.17 -0.13
CA LEU A 145 6.29 -25.32 1.33
C LEU A 145 5.56 -24.16 2.02
N MET A 146 5.85 -22.91 1.64
CA MET A 146 5.26 -21.71 2.23
C MET A 146 3.74 -21.69 2.07
N THR A 147 3.25 -22.15 0.92
CA THR A 147 1.82 -22.20 0.58
C THR A 147 1.18 -23.55 0.90
N ARG A 148 1.95 -24.52 1.43
CA ARG A 148 1.52 -25.90 1.68
C ARG A 148 0.88 -26.58 0.46
N GLY A 149 1.36 -26.28 -0.75
CA GLY A 149 0.84 -26.81 -2.00
C GLY A 149 -0.56 -26.31 -2.38
N ALA A 150 -1.04 -25.21 -1.78
CA ALA A 150 -2.38 -24.66 -2.03
C ALA A 150 -2.68 -24.40 -3.52
N PHE A 151 -1.64 -24.15 -4.32
CA PHE A 151 -1.75 -23.82 -5.75
C PHE A 151 -1.24 -24.93 -6.68
N ASP A 152 -0.99 -26.14 -6.16
CA ASP A 152 -0.58 -27.28 -6.98
C ASP A 152 -1.64 -27.55 -8.07
N GLY A 153 -1.20 -27.66 -9.33
CA GLY A 153 -2.08 -27.93 -10.47
C GLY A 153 -2.91 -26.73 -10.98
N LEU A 154 -2.75 -25.53 -10.42
CA LEU A 154 -3.42 -24.33 -10.91
C LEU A 154 -2.92 -23.94 -12.31
N ASP A 155 -3.84 -23.74 -13.26
CA ASP A 155 -3.53 -23.05 -14.52
C ASP A 155 -3.24 -21.56 -14.26
N ALA A 156 -1.96 -21.22 -14.25
CA ALA A 156 -1.47 -19.90 -13.87
C ALA A 156 -1.70 -18.80 -14.91
N LYS A 157 -2.34 -19.09 -16.05
CA LYS A 157 -2.58 -18.07 -17.08
C LYS A 157 -3.30 -16.85 -16.49
N GLY A 158 -2.61 -15.70 -16.45
CA GLY A 158 -3.12 -14.45 -15.90
C GLY A 158 -3.15 -14.36 -14.37
N VAL A 159 -2.52 -15.30 -13.67
CA VAL A 159 -2.34 -15.32 -12.20
C VAL A 159 -0.87 -15.06 -11.90
N TYR A 160 -0.60 -14.08 -11.05
CA TYR A 160 0.76 -13.74 -10.63
C TYR A 160 0.83 -13.60 -9.12
N PHE A 161 1.80 -14.27 -8.51
CA PHE A 161 2.14 -14.09 -7.10
C PHE A 161 3.22 -13.03 -6.98
N SER A 162 3.15 -12.21 -5.94
CA SER A 162 4.13 -11.14 -5.71
C SER A 162 4.23 -10.77 -4.23
N GLY A 163 4.89 -9.66 -3.91
CA GLY A 163 5.00 -9.14 -2.55
C GLY A 163 6.00 -9.91 -1.68
N GLY A 164 5.86 -9.76 -0.37
CA GLY A 164 6.83 -10.28 0.61
C GLY A 164 6.98 -11.79 0.59
N CYS A 165 5.90 -12.54 0.28
CA CYS A 165 5.94 -14.00 0.17
C CYS A 165 6.91 -14.48 -0.93
N VAL A 166 6.84 -13.86 -2.12
CA VAL A 166 7.71 -14.21 -3.25
C VAL A 166 9.14 -13.78 -2.95
N THR A 167 9.34 -12.56 -2.45
CA THR A 167 10.67 -12.07 -2.04
C THR A 167 11.31 -13.02 -1.01
N ALA A 168 10.59 -13.42 0.03
CA ALA A 168 11.10 -14.31 1.07
C ALA A 168 11.52 -15.69 0.53
N CYS A 169 10.72 -16.28 -0.38
CA CYS A 169 11.08 -17.55 -1.02
C CYS A 169 12.35 -17.41 -1.88
N LEU A 170 12.55 -16.22 -2.46
CA LEU A 170 13.65 -15.91 -3.35
C LEU A 170 14.95 -15.59 -2.59
N THR A 171 14.90 -14.85 -1.49
CA THR A 171 16.09 -14.30 -0.84
C THR A 171 16.46 -14.95 0.49
N THR A 172 15.54 -15.70 1.11
CA THR A 172 15.72 -16.19 2.48
C THR A 172 15.63 -17.72 2.53
N ASP A 173 16.44 -18.33 3.38
CA ASP A 173 16.27 -19.74 3.73
C ASP A 173 15.00 -19.92 4.56
N ILE A 174 13.94 -20.42 3.92
CA ILE A 174 12.62 -20.60 4.56
C ILE A 174 12.70 -21.52 5.79
N THR A 175 13.70 -22.39 5.88
CA THR A 175 13.91 -23.28 7.03
C THR A 175 14.34 -22.52 8.29
N LYS A 176 14.76 -21.26 8.14
CA LYS A 176 15.16 -20.33 9.22
C LYS A 176 14.20 -19.15 9.37
N ALA A 177 13.11 -19.11 8.60
CA ALA A 177 12.31 -17.91 8.38
C ALA A 177 11.16 -17.75 9.39
N ASP A 178 11.49 -17.45 10.65
CA ASP A 178 10.53 -16.87 11.59
C ASP A 178 10.02 -15.50 11.10
N THR A 179 10.88 -14.75 10.37
CA THR A 179 10.60 -13.37 9.89
C THR A 179 9.35 -13.26 9.01
N TYR A 180 9.07 -14.30 8.22
CA TYR A 180 8.00 -14.26 7.22
C TYR A 180 6.81 -15.14 7.56
N GLN A 181 6.72 -15.74 8.76
CA GLN A 181 5.57 -16.59 9.15
C GLN A 181 4.22 -15.87 9.05
N ASN A 182 4.23 -14.55 9.19
CA ASN A 182 3.03 -13.70 9.14
C ASN A 182 2.81 -13.01 7.78
N SER A 183 3.63 -13.31 6.77
CA SER A 183 3.46 -12.73 5.43
C SER A 183 2.26 -13.35 4.71
N ASP A 184 1.43 -12.47 4.16
CA ASP A 184 0.29 -12.82 3.31
C ASP A 184 0.79 -13.24 1.91
N VAL A 185 -0.02 -14.02 1.21
CA VAL A 185 0.23 -14.39 -0.19
C VAL A 185 -0.57 -13.47 -1.10
N ASP A 186 0.10 -12.53 -1.76
CA ASP A 186 -0.53 -11.57 -2.66
C ASP A 186 -0.66 -12.13 -4.08
N ILE A 187 -1.89 -12.12 -4.60
CA ILE A 187 -2.29 -12.66 -5.91
C ILE A 187 -2.83 -11.52 -6.77
N PHE A 188 -2.19 -11.31 -7.91
CA PHE A 188 -2.51 -10.28 -8.89
C PHE A 188 -3.05 -10.91 -10.18
N LEU A 189 -3.98 -10.21 -10.84
CA LEU A 189 -4.70 -10.74 -11.99
C LEU A 189 -4.46 -9.90 -13.25
N CYS A 190 -3.88 -10.53 -14.29
CA CYS A 190 -3.84 -9.96 -15.63
C CYS A 190 -5.03 -10.47 -16.44
N ALA A 191 -6.19 -9.85 -16.23
CA ALA A 191 -7.44 -10.28 -16.85
C ALA A 191 -7.90 -9.37 -18.00
N GLY A 192 -7.52 -8.09 -17.99
CA GLY A 192 -7.99 -7.07 -18.95
C GLY A 192 -9.51 -6.75 -18.89
N SER A 193 -10.34 -7.58 -18.25
CA SER A 193 -11.77 -7.31 -18.04
C SER A 193 -12.30 -7.95 -16.73
N PRO A 194 -13.38 -7.40 -16.15
CA PRO A 194 -14.03 -7.97 -14.96
C PRO A 194 -14.41 -9.45 -15.12
N GLY A 195 -15.05 -9.82 -16.24
CA GLY A 195 -15.51 -11.21 -16.46
C GLY A 195 -14.37 -12.22 -16.49
N LYS A 196 -13.25 -11.87 -17.13
CA LYS A 196 -12.03 -12.69 -17.10
C LYS A 196 -11.45 -12.78 -15.69
N ALA A 197 -11.46 -11.70 -14.92
CA ALA A 197 -10.97 -11.71 -13.54
C ALA A 197 -11.79 -12.67 -12.67
N VAL A 198 -13.12 -12.66 -12.80
CA VAL A 198 -14.00 -13.61 -12.09
C VAL A 198 -13.70 -15.06 -12.47
N ALA A 199 -13.48 -15.34 -13.75
CA ALA A 199 -13.10 -16.68 -14.21
C ALA A 199 -11.75 -17.13 -13.62
N ILE A 200 -10.79 -16.21 -13.48
CA ILE A 200 -9.51 -16.50 -12.82
C ILE A 200 -9.70 -16.77 -11.33
N VAL A 201 -10.51 -15.97 -10.63
CA VAL A 201 -10.85 -16.20 -9.21
C VAL A 201 -11.51 -17.57 -9.01
N GLN A 202 -12.39 -17.99 -9.93
CA GLN A 202 -13.00 -19.31 -9.87
C GLN A 202 -11.95 -20.42 -9.97
N ARG A 203 -10.99 -20.33 -10.91
CA ARG A 203 -9.91 -21.33 -11.02
C ARG A 203 -9.04 -21.38 -9.77
N ILE A 204 -8.73 -20.23 -9.17
CA ILE A 204 -8.00 -20.16 -7.89
C ILE A 204 -8.80 -20.87 -6.80
N GLN A 205 -10.09 -20.56 -6.67
CA GLN A 205 -10.99 -21.20 -5.70
C GLN A 205 -11.05 -22.72 -5.89
N ASP A 206 -11.12 -23.20 -7.13
CA ASP A 206 -11.17 -24.62 -7.45
C ASP A 206 -9.86 -25.32 -7.06
N ALA A 207 -8.70 -24.72 -7.34
CA ALA A 207 -7.40 -25.22 -6.90
C ALA A 207 -7.28 -25.26 -5.36
N LEU A 208 -7.72 -24.21 -4.67
CA LEU A 208 -7.71 -24.16 -3.21
C LEU A 208 -8.58 -25.26 -2.59
N ARG A 209 -9.80 -25.46 -3.09
CA ARG A 209 -10.70 -26.53 -2.63
C ARG A 209 -10.16 -27.93 -2.92
N HIS A 210 -9.43 -28.09 -4.02
CA HIS A 210 -8.80 -29.36 -4.37
C HIS A 210 -7.63 -29.69 -3.43
N ASN A 211 -6.81 -28.69 -3.09
CA ASN A 211 -5.55 -28.90 -2.35
C ASN A 211 -5.68 -28.73 -0.84
N ILE A 212 -6.72 -28.05 -0.35
CA ILE A 212 -6.92 -27.75 1.07
C ILE A 212 -8.16 -28.49 1.56
N ALA A 213 -7.96 -29.46 2.46
CA ALA A 213 -9.05 -30.18 3.11
C ALA A 213 -10.01 -29.21 3.80
N ASP A 214 -11.33 -29.44 3.67
CA ASP A 214 -12.38 -28.64 4.28
C ASP A 214 -12.19 -27.12 4.13
N PHE A 215 -11.73 -26.69 2.95
CA PHE A 215 -11.40 -25.30 2.65
C PHE A 215 -12.51 -24.32 3.08
N ASP A 216 -13.76 -24.57 2.69
CA ASP A 216 -14.87 -23.66 2.96
C ASP A 216 -15.20 -23.54 4.47
N ALA A 217 -14.87 -24.54 5.28
CA ALA A 217 -15.03 -24.50 6.74
C ALA A 217 -13.85 -23.81 7.44
N ASN A 218 -12.68 -23.81 6.82
CA ASN A 218 -11.43 -23.34 7.42
C ASN A 218 -10.92 -22.01 6.88
N TYR A 219 -11.55 -21.47 5.84
CA TYR A 219 -11.22 -20.15 5.30
C TYR A 219 -12.43 -19.23 5.29
N ARG A 220 -12.28 -18.07 5.92
CA ARG A 220 -13.24 -16.98 5.86
C ARG A 220 -12.89 -16.07 4.69
N VAL A 221 -13.88 -15.78 3.84
CA VAL A 221 -13.70 -14.86 2.71
C VAL A 221 -14.17 -13.48 3.11
N LEU A 222 -13.26 -12.53 3.08
CA LEU A 222 -13.48 -11.13 3.42
C LEU A 222 -13.19 -10.28 2.20
N ARG A 223 -14.00 -9.26 1.93
CA ARG A 223 -13.76 -8.31 0.83
C ARG A 223 -13.73 -6.88 1.34
N THR A 224 -12.66 -6.18 0.97
CA THR A 224 -12.54 -4.72 1.04
C THR A 224 -12.70 -4.12 -0.35
N PRO A 225 -12.77 -2.78 -0.53
CA PRO A 225 -12.81 -2.19 -1.87
C PRO A 225 -11.59 -2.53 -2.75
N GLY A 226 -10.49 -2.96 -2.14
CA GLY A 226 -9.21 -3.23 -2.80
C GLY A 226 -8.88 -4.70 -3.00
N VAL A 227 -9.35 -5.59 -2.12
CA VAL A 227 -8.81 -6.96 -1.98
C VAL A 227 -9.90 -7.94 -1.54
N ILE A 228 -9.85 -9.17 -2.06
CA ILE A 228 -10.52 -10.33 -1.46
C ILE A 228 -9.48 -11.07 -0.62
N THR A 229 -9.66 -11.08 0.70
CA THR A 229 -8.77 -11.76 1.64
C THR A 229 -9.41 -13.05 2.13
N LEU A 230 -8.70 -14.15 1.97
CA LEU A 230 -9.05 -15.45 2.52
C LEU A 230 -8.26 -15.63 3.81
N ILE A 231 -8.94 -15.64 4.95
CA ILE A 231 -8.32 -15.75 6.27
C ILE A 231 -8.50 -17.17 6.80
N PRO A 232 -7.41 -17.90 7.13
CA PRO A 232 -7.51 -19.22 7.73
C PRO A 232 -8.12 -19.14 9.13
N SER A 233 -8.80 -20.21 9.55
CA SER A 233 -9.21 -20.44 10.93
C SER A 233 -8.00 -20.47 11.85
N THR A 234 -8.19 -20.28 13.15
CA THR A 234 -7.09 -20.34 14.13
C THR A 234 -6.35 -21.69 14.06
N ASP A 235 -7.07 -22.80 13.93
CA ASP A 235 -6.48 -24.13 13.76
C ASP A 235 -5.60 -24.21 12.49
N TYR A 236 -6.10 -23.73 11.35
CA TYR A 236 -5.33 -23.75 10.10
C TYR A 236 -4.12 -22.81 10.17
N ALA A 237 -4.27 -21.64 10.78
CA ALA A 237 -3.16 -20.72 11.00
C ALA A 237 -2.04 -21.38 11.83
N THR A 238 -2.37 -22.13 12.89
CA THR A 238 -1.36 -22.88 13.67
C THR A 238 -0.68 -24.01 12.89
N LYS A 239 -1.33 -24.53 11.85
CA LYS A 239 -0.76 -25.51 10.91
C LYS A 239 0.08 -24.85 9.81
N GLY A 240 0.27 -23.54 9.86
CA GLY A 240 1.08 -22.78 8.89
C GLY A 240 0.33 -22.43 7.61
N TYR A 241 -1.00 -22.57 7.56
CA TYR A 241 -1.80 -21.96 6.51
C TYR A 241 -1.86 -20.45 6.70
N ARG A 242 -1.90 -19.71 5.59
CA ARG A 242 -1.72 -18.25 5.59
C ARG A 242 -2.90 -17.55 4.97
N LYS A 243 -2.96 -16.24 5.22
CA LYS A 243 -3.88 -15.35 4.52
C LYS A 243 -3.50 -15.29 3.04
N LEU A 244 -4.50 -15.40 2.18
CA LEU A 244 -4.36 -15.23 0.73
C LEU A 244 -5.09 -13.97 0.32
N GLN A 245 -4.48 -13.13 -0.51
CA GLN A 245 -5.03 -11.83 -0.90
C GLN A 245 -5.13 -11.73 -2.41
N ILE A 246 -6.35 -11.66 -2.94
CA ILE A 246 -6.59 -11.41 -4.36
C ILE A 246 -6.83 -9.93 -4.56
N VAL A 247 -5.90 -9.26 -5.26
CA VAL A 247 -5.96 -7.82 -5.52
C VAL A 247 -7.05 -7.52 -6.56
N MET A 248 -8.01 -6.67 -6.20
CA MET A 248 -9.15 -6.27 -7.05
C MET A 248 -8.81 -5.09 -7.95
N ALA A 249 -7.68 -5.20 -8.66
CA ALA A 249 -7.29 -4.30 -9.73
C ALA A 249 -7.07 -5.10 -11.01
N LEU A 250 -7.61 -4.60 -12.13
CA LEU A 250 -7.39 -5.21 -13.43
C LEU A 250 -6.02 -4.75 -13.93
N TYR A 251 -5.12 -5.70 -14.13
CA TYR A 251 -3.88 -5.42 -14.84
C TYR A 251 -4.02 -5.89 -16.28
N THR A 252 -3.37 -5.17 -17.20
CA THR A 252 -3.34 -5.57 -18.61
C THR A 252 -2.10 -6.41 -18.88
N THR A 253 -0.99 -6.08 -18.22
CA THR A 253 0.30 -6.76 -18.37
C THR A 253 0.90 -7.08 -17.00
N PRO A 254 1.84 -8.03 -16.95
CA PRO A 254 2.64 -8.27 -15.73
C PRO A 254 3.53 -7.08 -15.37
N SER A 255 4.03 -6.32 -16.36
CA SER A 255 4.79 -5.09 -16.10
C SER A 255 3.99 -4.09 -15.26
N ASP A 256 2.69 -3.93 -15.52
CA ASP A 256 1.82 -3.05 -14.74
C ASP A 256 1.77 -3.43 -13.25
N ILE A 257 2.00 -4.71 -12.90
CA ILE A 257 2.02 -5.17 -11.51
C ILE A 257 3.34 -4.76 -10.85
N VAL A 258 4.48 -5.03 -11.50
CA VAL A 258 5.80 -4.75 -10.90
C VAL A 258 6.11 -3.27 -10.80
N THR A 259 5.61 -2.43 -11.70
CA THR A 259 5.93 -0.99 -11.66
C THR A 259 5.21 -0.26 -10.54
N VAL A 260 4.13 -0.82 -9.99
CA VAL A 260 3.33 -0.15 -8.96
C VAL A 260 3.75 -0.44 -7.53
N PHE A 261 4.72 -1.33 -7.31
CA PHE A 261 5.31 -1.47 -5.99
C PHE A 261 6.02 -0.19 -5.56
N ASP A 262 5.78 0.21 -4.32
CA ASP A 262 6.39 1.35 -3.66
C ASP A 262 7.79 1.06 -3.12
N LEU A 263 8.12 -0.22 -2.92
CA LEU A 263 9.40 -0.71 -2.42
C LEU A 263 10.05 -1.61 -3.47
N ASP A 264 11.35 -1.42 -3.70
CA ASP A 264 12.09 -2.13 -4.74
C ASP A 264 12.20 -3.65 -4.55
N PRO A 265 12.53 -4.20 -3.36
CA PRO A 265 12.78 -5.65 -3.19
C PRO A 265 11.54 -6.52 -3.38
N VAL A 266 10.34 -5.93 -3.44
CA VAL A 266 9.08 -6.64 -3.67
C VAL A 266 8.58 -6.53 -5.10
N ALA A 267 9.30 -5.83 -5.99
CA ALA A 267 8.97 -5.73 -7.42
C ALA A 267 9.39 -7.00 -8.19
N VAL A 268 8.81 -8.12 -7.80
CA VAL A 268 9.03 -9.48 -8.35
C VAL A 268 7.71 -10.18 -8.62
N LEU A 269 7.65 -11.05 -9.62
CA LEU A 269 6.45 -11.84 -9.94
C LEU A 269 6.80 -13.31 -10.05
N TYR A 270 5.86 -14.17 -9.69
CA TYR A 270 5.92 -15.60 -9.96
C TYR A 270 4.63 -16.06 -10.63
N ASP A 271 4.74 -16.76 -11.76
CA ASP A 271 3.59 -17.23 -12.56
C ASP A 271 3.41 -18.75 -12.52
N LEU A 272 3.92 -19.40 -11.48
CA LEU A 272 4.02 -20.85 -11.34
C LEU A 272 5.04 -21.58 -12.25
N ASP A 273 5.55 -20.97 -13.33
CA ASP A 273 6.67 -21.52 -14.13
C ASP A 273 7.99 -20.81 -13.80
N ASP A 274 8.01 -19.48 -13.81
CA ASP A 274 9.22 -18.67 -13.67
C ASP A 274 9.01 -17.47 -12.74
N VAL A 275 10.12 -16.96 -12.21
CA VAL A 275 10.16 -15.73 -11.41
C VAL A 275 10.73 -14.60 -12.25
N PHE A 276 9.97 -13.52 -12.38
CA PHE A 276 10.37 -12.31 -13.08
C PHE A 276 10.77 -11.23 -12.09
N ILE A 277 12.00 -10.72 -12.22
CA ILE A 277 12.60 -9.77 -11.28
C ILE A 277 12.78 -8.43 -11.99
N ALA A 278 12.19 -7.36 -11.46
CA ALA A 278 12.41 -6.02 -12.01
C ALA A 278 13.86 -5.56 -11.77
N PRO A 279 14.45 -4.75 -12.67
CA PRO A 279 15.79 -4.21 -12.47
C PRO A 279 16.01 -3.50 -11.13
N ARG A 280 15.00 -2.79 -10.62
CA ARG A 280 15.07 -2.16 -9.30
C ARG A 280 15.08 -3.18 -8.15
N ALA A 281 14.33 -4.28 -8.26
CA ALA A 281 14.38 -5.36 -7.28
C ALA A 281 15.75 -6.01 -7.28
N MET A 282 16.29 -6.34 -8.46
CA MET A 282 17.63 -6.92 -8.58
C MET A 282 18.71 -5.99 -8.01
N ARG A 283 18.65 -4.70 -8.36
CA ARG A 283 19.54 -3.67 -7.81
C ARG A 283 19.43 -3.60 -6.29
N SER A 284 18.23 -3.72 -5.73
CA SER A 284 18.02 -3.70 -4.28
C SER A 284 18.57 -4.95 -3.58
N TYR A 285 18.49 -6.13 -4.19
CA TYR A 285 19.08 -7.34 -3.62
C TYR A 285 20.60 -7.25 -3.61
N TRP A 286 21.17 -6.71 -4.69
CA TRP A 286 22.59 -6.45 -4.84
C TRP A 286 23.12 -5.49 -3.78
N THR A 287 22.56 -4.27 -3.74
CA THR A 287 23.04 -3.24 -2.82
C THR A 287 22.61 -3.53 -1.38
N GLY A 288 21.57 -4.33 -1.19
CA GLY A 288 20.85 -4.43 0.07
C GLY A 288 20.13 -3.13 0.42
N CYS A 289 19.72 -2.34 -0.58
CA CYS A 289 19.14 -1.00 -0.43
C CYS A 289 17.94 -0.78 -1.35
N THR A 290 16.88 -0.13 -0.86
CA THR A 290 15.81 0.45 -1.68
C THR A 290 16.15 1.92 -1.98
N PHE A 291 16.03 2.33 -3.23
CA PHE A 291 16.26 3.72 -3.59
C PHE A 291 15.05 4.58 -3.18
N VAL A 292 15.27 5.61 -2.36
CA VAL A 292 14.15 6.42 -1.88
C VAL A 292 13.68 7.34 -3.00
N THR A 293 12.49 7.06 -3.51
CA THR A 293 11.75 7.99 -4.35
C THR A 293 10.57 8.58 -3.58
N ASN A 294 9.89 9.55 -4.19
CA ASN A 294 8.61 10.06 -3.71
C ASN A 294 7.54 8.96 -3.50
N ALA A 295 7.71 7.76 -4.09
CA ALA A 295 6.83 6.62 -3.86
C ALA A 295 6.84 6.15 -2.40
N ILE A 296 7.87 6.47 -1.59
CA ILE A 296 7.90 6.10 -0.17
C ILE A 296 6.68 6.63 0.62
N ARG A 297 6.10 7.74 0.16
CA ARG A 297 4.89 8.36 0.75
C ARG A 297 3.63 7.53 0.55
N SER A 298 3.63 6.62 -0.42
CA SER A 298 2.55 5.63 -0.56
C SER A 298 2.78 4.41 0.32
N SER A 299 3.92 4.28 1.00
CA SER A 299 4.22 3.19 1.92
C SER A 299 3.85 3.51 3.37
N SER A 300 3.97 2.49 4.22
CA SER A 300 3.74 2.60 5.66
C SER A 300 5.02 2.29 6.45
N ALA A 301 5.18 2.94 7.61
CA ALA A 301 6.31 2.67 8.51
C ALA A 301 6.49 1.17 8.80
N PRO A 302 5.45 0.39 9.18
CA PRO A 302 5.60 -1.05 9.40
C PRO A 302 6.19 -1.81 8.21
N ARG A 303 5.81 -1.46 6.97
CA ARG A 303 6.33 -2.13 5.77
C ARG A 303 7.81 -1.81 5.55
N ILE A 304 8.20 -0.54 5.76
CA ILE A 304 9.60 -0.11 5.62
C ILE A 304 10.48 -0.75 6.70
N LEU A 305 10.02 -0.76 7.96
CA LEU A 305 10.77 -1.34 9.08
C LEU A 305 10.90 -2.88 8.98
N ASN A 306 9.94 -3.54 8.33
CA ASN A 306 9.97 -4.99 8.09
C ASN A 306 10.85 -5.42 6.90
N LEU A 307 11.46 -4.49 6.16
CA LEU A 307 12.36 -4.86 5.06
C LEU A 307 13.67 -5.42 5.62
N GLU A 308 13.94 -6.70 5.37
CA GLU A 308 15.28 -7.28 5.58
C GLU A 308 16.29 -6.54 4.68
N GLY A 309 17.11 -5.69 5.29
CA GLY A 309 18.02 -4.79 4.59
C GLY A 309 17.38 -3.46 4.17
N GLY A 310 16.58 -2.85 5.05
CA GLY A 310 15.84 -1.58 4.88
C GLY A 310 16.63 -0.33 4.50
N VAL A 311 17.73 -0.44 3.78
CA VAL A 311 18.57 0.70 3.43
C VAL A 311 17.90 1.62 2.45
N ALA A 312 17.38 2.73 2.97
CA ALA A 312 16.96 3.85 2.16
C ALA A 312 18.22 4.63 1.75
N SER A 313 18.58 4.63 0.46
CA SER A 313 19.64 5.49 -0.06
C SER A 313 19.08 6.85 -0.48
N VAL A 314 19.66 7.95 0.02
CA VAL A 314 19.27 9.32 -0.33
C VAL A 314 20.47 10.09 -0.90
N GLY A 315 20.41 10.45 -2.18
CA GLY A 315 21.53 11.05 -2.93
C GLY A 315 21.84 12.54 -2.65
N SER A 316 21.36 13.14 -1.55
CA SER A 316 21.49 14.59 -1.33
C SER A 316 22.01 14.96 0.06
N ASN A 317 23.13 15.67 0.13
CA ASN A 317 23.76 16.21 1.35
C ASN A 317 22.80 17.04 2.23
N LYS A 318 21.79 17.70 1.64
CA LYS A 318 20.81 18.50 2.41
C LYS A 318 19.85 17.66 3.24
N VAL A 319 19.70 16.37 2.92
CA VAL A 319 18.83 15.47 3.69
C VAL A 319 19.50 15.10 5.02
N PHE A 320 20.83 15.13 5.07
CA PHE A 320 21.61 14.73 6.24
C PHE A 320 21.42 15.70 7.40
N ASP A 321 21.57 17.01 7.14
CA ASP A 321 21.35 18.04 8.16
C ASP A 321 19.96 17.88 8.79
N LYS A 322 18.96 17.60 7.96
CA LYS A 322 17.60 17.39 8.44
C LYS A 322 17.44 16.10 9.24
N LEU A 323 18.04 14.99 8.81
CA LEU A 323 17.98 13.73 9.54
C LEU A 323 18.69 13.81 10.90
N ASP A 324 19.83 14.49 10.99
CA ASP A 324 20.57 14.66 12.24
C ASP A 324 19.86 15.64 13.20
N GLU A 325 19.20 16.68 12.68
CA GLU A 325 18.26 17.50 13.47
C GLU A 325 17.16 16.64 14.10
N GLU A 326 16.53 15.75 13.32
CA GLU A 326 15.44 14.91 13.82
C GLU A 326 15.94 13.82 14.79
N LYS A 327 17.16 13.29 14.62
CA LYS A 327 17.79 12.43 15.64
C LYS A 327 17.95 13.16 16.97
N THR A 328 18.40 14.41 16.93
CA THR A 328 18.54 15.25 18.12
C THR A 328 17.19 15.45 18.80
N HIS A 329 16.13 15.72 18.01
CA HIS A 329 14.76 15.83 18.53
C HIS A 329 14.28 14.54 19.22
N VAL A 330 14.53 13.37 18.62
CA VAL A 330 14.19 12.08 19.22
C VAL A 330 14.97 11.84 20.50
N HIS A 331 16.27 12.17 20.54
CA HIS A 331 17.08 12.08 21.75
C HIS A 331 16.53 12.98 22.88
N CYS A 332 16.15 14.22 22.58
CA CYS A 332 15.50 15.08 23.56
C CYS A 332 14.19 14.46 24.09
N CYS A 333 13.36 13.90 23.22
CA CYS A 333 12.13 13.22 23.63
C CYS A 333 12.39 12.01 24.55
N VAL A 334 13.47 11.27 24.32
CA VAL A 334 13.89 10.15 25.20
C VAL A 334 14.34 10.68 26.57
N MET A 335 15.07 11.78 26.62
CA MET A 335 15.51 12.39 27.87
C MET A 335 14.34 12.96 28.68
N ASP A 336 13.32 13.49 28.00
CA ASP A 336 12.12 14.07 28.61
C ASP A 336 11.14 13.01 29.16
N THR A 337 11.24 11.75 28.73
CA THR A 337 10.25 10.71 29.10
C THR A 337 10.31 10.22 30.56
N GLU A 338 11.10 10.83 31.45
CA GLU A 338 11.42 10.40 32.84
C GLU A 338 12.05 8.99 32.96
N ASP A 339 11.77 8.09 32.01
CA ASP A 339 12.47 6.84 31.74
C ASP A 339 13.73 7.11 30.91
N THR A 340 14.90 7.03 31.54
CA THR A 340 16.19 7.08 30.82
C THR A 340 16.45 5.86 29.94
N CYS A 341 15.59 4.84 30.01
CA CYS A 341 15.69 3.60 29.25
C CYS A 341 14.49 3.41 28.31
N VAL A 342 14.75 3.31 27.00
CA VAL A 342 13.75 2.81 26.04
C VAL A 342 13.45 1.34 26.36
N THR A 343 12.19 1.01 26.62
CA THR A 343 11.69 -0.35 26.91
C THR A 343 10.57 -0.70 25.93
N ASP A 344 10.30 -1.98 25.74
CA ASP A 344 9.12 -2.48 25.02
C ASP A 344 7.80 -1.84 25.49
N ARG A 345 7.70 -1.55 26.79
CA ARG A 345 6.51 -0.95 27.42
C ARG A 345 6.32 0.53 27.10
N ASN A 346 7.40 1.31 26.95
CA ASN A 346 7.32 2.75 26.73
C ASN A 346 7.49 3.19 25.26
N ILE A 347 7.87 2.28 24.35
CA ILE A 347 8.02 2.58 22.91
C ILE A 347 6.77 3.19 22.28
N TYR A 348 5.57 2.74 22.67
CA TYR A 348 4.33 3.32 22.16
C TYR A 348 4.20 4.81 22.55
N THR A 349 4.44 5.12 23.82
CA THR A 349 4.40 6.50 24.35
C THR A 349 5.49 7.34 23.69
N LEU A 350 6.71 6.81 23.56
CA LEU A 350 7.82 7.50 22.92
C LEU A 350 7.51 7.80 21.45
N ALA A 351 7.06 6.83 20.67
CA ALA A 351 6.67 7.01 19.27
C ALA A 351 5.55 8.07 19.14
N SER A 352 4.60 8.07 20.08
CA SER A 352 3.55 9.09 20.15
C SER A 352 4.07 10.49 20.43
N THR A 353 5.05 10.60 21.34
CA THR A 353 5.65 11.88 21.77
C THR A 353 6.53 12.45 20.67
N VAL A 354 7.41 11.63 20.07
CA VAL A 354 8.25 12.00 18.94
C VAL A 354 7.42 12.48 17.75
N ARG A 355 6.26 11.87 17.54
CA ARG A 355 5.36 12.26 16.45
C ARG A 355 4.50 13.48 16.78
N ARG A 356 4.53 14.01 18.00
CA ARG A 356 3.72 15.18 18.37
C ARG A 356 4.09 16.37 17.47
N GLY A 357 3.08 16.98 16.84
CA GLY A 357 3.26 18.04 15.85
C GLY A 357 3.48 17.56 14.41
N GLY A 358 3.82 16.28 14.21
CA GLY A 358 3.83 15.62 12.91
C GLY A 358 2.41 15.51 12.35
N ALA A 359 2.27 15.68 11.04
CA ALA A 359 0.96 15.84 10.41
C ALA A 359 0.81 14.82 9.27
N GLY A 360 0.47 13.58 9.60
CA GLY A 360 0.25 12.53 8.61
C GLY A 360 0.97 11.25 8.99
N GLN A 361 1.25 10.40 8.00
CA GLN A 361 2.02 9.17 8.21
C GLN A 361 3.51 9.48 8.32
N TRP A 362 4.25 8.56 8.96
CA TRP A 362 5.71 8.62 9.11
C TRP A 362 6.47 8.82 7.79
N THR A 363 5.88 8.45 6.66
CA THR A 363 6.49 8.53 5.33
C THR A 363 6.11 9.79 4.55
N TYR A 364 5.20 10.63 5.07
CA TYR A 364 4.62 11.74 4.30
C TYR A 364 5.53 12.97 4.20
N SER A 365 6.53 13.08 5.07
CA SER A 365 7.54 14.15 5.10
C SER A 365 8.91 13.57 5.42
N ALA A 366 9.97 14.28 5.01
CA ALA A 366 11.33 13.89 5.37
C ALA A 366 11.57 14.04 6.88
N THR A 367 10.95 15.04 7.50
CA THR A 367 10.95 15.25 8.96
C THR A 367 10.40 14.03 9.71
N ASP A 368 9.18 13.59 9.41
CA ASP A 368 8.57 12.45 10.11
C ASP A 368 9.33 11.14 9.82
N PHE A 369 9.88 11.01 8.60
CA PHE A 369 10.68 9.85 8.22
C PHE A 369 12.02 9.82 8.98
N GLY A 370 12.68 10.98 9.14
CA GLY A 370 13.89 11.11 9.95
C GLY A 370 13.69 10.72 11.41
N ARG A 371 12.55 11.11 11.99
CA ARG A 371 12.15 10.67 13.33
C ARG A 371 11.95 9.16 13.41
N LEU A 372 11.34 8.55 12.39
CA LEU A 372 11.17 7.10 12.33
C LEU A 372 12.53 6.39 12.30
N ILE A 373 13.47 6.89 11.49
CA ILE A 373 14.83 6.36 11.41
C ILE A 373 15.52 6.46 12.76
N ALA A 374 15.48 7.62 13.41
CA ALA A 374 16.07 7.82 14.72
C ALA A 374 15.47 6.90 15.79
N LEU A 375 14.15 6.68 15.76
CA LEU A 375 13.48 5.71 16.64
C LEU A 375 13.95 4.28 16.36
N TRP A 376 14.11 3.92 15.09
CA TRP A 376 14.62 2.60 14.70
C TRP A 376 16.05 2.39 15.19
N ASP A 377 16.93 3.38 15.04
CA ASP A 377 18.32 3.32 15.52
C ASP A 377 18.42 3.02 17.03
N LEU A 378 17.42 3.45 17.82
CA LEU A 378 17.35 3.19 19.27
C LEU A 378 16.88 1.76 19.62
N VAL A 379 16.06 1.14 18.77
CA VAL A 379 15.44 -0.16 19.07
C VAL A 379 16.05 -1.32 18.29
N ALA A 380 16.75 -1.04 17.20
CA ALA A 380 17.32 -2.05 16.32
C ALA A 380 18.27 -3.00 17.07
N ARG A 381 18.33 -4.25 16.59
CA ARG A 381 19.03 -5.41 17.19
C ARG A 381 18.41 -5.90 18.51
N ARG A 382 17.20 -5.47 18.84
CA ARG A 382 16.42 -5.95 20.00
C ARG A 382 15.01 -6.31 19.53
N LYS A 383 14.80 -7.59 19.21
CA LYS A 383 13.59 -8.11 18.55
C LYS A 383 12.29 -7.61 19.19
N GLU A 384 12.17 -7.69 20.52
CA GLU A 384 10.95 -7.30 21.23
C GLU A 384 10.65 -5.80 21.09
N ARG A 385 11.69 -4.97 20.99
CA ARG A 385 11.56 -3.52 20.83
C ARG A 385 11.27 -3.14 19.38
N GLU A 386 11.87 -3.82 18.43
CA GLU A 386 11.54 -3.68 17.02
C GLU A 386 10.07 -4.00 16.77
N GLU A 387 9.61 -5.15 17.29
CA GLU A 387 8.21 -5.57 17.23
C GLU A 387 7.28 -4.55 17.91
N ALA A 388 7.67 -4.01 19.07
CA ALA A 388 6.91 -2.97 19.75
C ALA A 388 6.84 -1.65 18.94
N LEU A 389 7.93 -1.24 18.28
CA LEU A 389 7.95 -0.04 17.43
C LEU A 389 7.11 -0.25 16.16
N ILE A 390 7.21 -1.42 15.54
CA ILE A 390 6.38 -1.81 14.39
C ILE A 390 4.89 -1.79 14.81
N ALA A 391 4.55 -2.34 15.96
CA ALA A 391 3.19 -2.30 16.49
C ALA A 391 2.70 -0.87 16.79
N ALA A 392 3.55 -0.03 17.40
CA ALA A 392 3.23 1.36 17.69
C ALA A 392 2.98 2.17 16.40
N THR A 393 3.79 1.95 15.37
CA THR A 393 3.63 2.63 14.07
C THR A 393 2.40 2.14 13.28
N LYS A 394 1.94 0.88 13.51
CA LYS A 394 0.65 0.38 13.01
C LYS A 394 -0.53 1.11 13.66
N GLY A 395 -0.56 1.14 14.99
CA GLY A 395 -1.70 1.65 15.78
C GLY A 395 -1.95 3.15 15.65
N GLN A 396 -0.92 3.94 15.36
CA GLN A 396 -1.03 5.39 15.34
C GLN A 396 -1.38 6.00 13.98
N THR A 397 -1.46 5.23 12.88
CA THR A 397 -1.26 5.88 11.58
C THR A 397 -1.89 5.35 10.32
N SER A 398 -2.15 4.06 10.17
CA SER A 398 -2.19 3.59 8.79
C SER A 398 -3.61 3.68 8.22
N MET A 399 -3.93 4.81 7.56
CA MET A 399 -4.84 4.75 6.41
C MET A 399 -4.40 3.59 5.50
N TYR A 400 -3.09 3.33 5.40
CA TYR A 400 -2.46 2.22 4.69
C TYR A 400 -2.86 0.81 5.14
N GLY A 401 -3.00 0.55 6.45
CA GLY A 401 -3.48 -0.75 6.95
C GLY A 401 -4.87 -1.07 6.43
N LEU A 402 -5.71 -0.04 6.23
CA LEU A 402 -7.02 -0.18 5.59
C LEU A 402 -6.95 -0.43 4.06
N TYR A 403 -5.78 -0.28 3.39
CA TYR A 403 -5.60 -0.61 1.96
C TYR A 403 -5.42 -2.10 1.71
N HIS A 404 -4.72 -2.79 2.61
CA HIS A 404 -4.25 -4.15 2.34
C HIS A 404 -4.61 -5.14 3.45
N GLU A 405 -4.78 -4.70 4.69
CA GLU A 405 -5.08 -5.60 5.81
C GLU A 405 -6.53 -5.41 6.28
N PRO A 406 -7.41 -6.42 6.12
CA PRO A 406 -8.68 -6.39 6.82
C PRO A 406 -8.37 -6.36 8.33
N SER A 407 -8.59 -5.21 8.97
CA SER A 407 -8.48 -5.14 10.43
C SER A 407 -9.53 -6.08 11.03
N PRO A 408 -9.18 -6.94 11.99
CA PRO A 408 -10.17 -7.73 12.73
C PRO A 408 -11.22 -6.84 13.42
N LEU A 409 -10.83 -5.62 13.80
CA LEU A 409 -11.73 -4.57 14.35
C LEU A 409 -12.62 -3.92 13.28
N ALA A 410 -12.35 -4.13 11.98
CA ALA A 410 -13.13 -3.61 10.86
C ALA A 410 -14.17 -4.60 10.32
N VAL A 411 -14.31 -5.77 10.96
CA VAL A 411 -15.45 -6.67 10.73
C VAL A 411 -16.62 -6.11 11.53
N CYS A 412 -17.46 -5.31 10.86
CA CYS A 412 -18.62 -4.60 11.42
C CYS A 412 -18.29 -3.50 12.44
N THR A 413 -17.93 -2.31 11.96
CA THR A 413 -18.52 -1.14 12.62
C THR A 413 -20.03 -1.25 12.40
N ASP A 414 -20.78 -1.30 13.49
CA ASP A 414 -22.24 -1.30 13.45
C ASP A 414 -22.70 -0.13 12.57
N SER A 415 -23.74 -0.33 11.75
CA SER A 415 -24.39 0.78 11.05
C SER A 415 -24.77 1.90 12.03
N GLY A 416 -25.07 1.55 13.29
CA GLY A 416 -25.25 2.49 14.39
C GLY A 416 -24.06 3.44 14.58
N ALA A 417 -22.83 2.93 14.59
CA ALA A 417 -21.64 3.74 14.87
C ALA A 417 -21.38 4.77 13.74
N TYR A 418 -21.61 4.38 12.48
CA TYR A 418 -21.62 5.31 11.34
C TYR A 418 -22.69 6.40 11.48
N ILE A 419 -23.91 6.01 11.86
CA ILE A 419 -25.04 6.94 12.00
C ILE A 419 -24.77 7.92 13.14
N GLU A 420 -24.34 7.45 14.31
CA GLU A 420 -23.96 8.27 15.47
C GLU A 420 -22.83 9.25 15.11
N ALA A 421 -21.80 8.76 14.41
CA ALA A 421 -20.71 9.58 13.92
C ALA A 421 -21.22 10.68 12.96
N PHE A 422 -22.12 10.36 12.03
CA PHE A 422 -22.69 11.34 11.11
C PHE A 422 -23.68 12.33 11.77
N VAL A 423 -24.41 11.90 12.80
CA VAL A 423 -25.22 12.81 13.64
C VAL A 423 -24.31 13.75 14.43
N GLY A 424 -23.28 13.22 15.09
CA GLY A 424 -22.30 14.01 15.84
C GLY A 424 -21.51 15.00 14.98
N ALA A 425 -21.30 14.67 13.71
CA ALA A 425 -20.73 15.58 12.71
C ALA A 425 -21.74 16.58 12.12
N GLY A 426 -23.05 16.37 12.33
CA GLY A 426 -24.13 17.21 11.81
C GLY A 426 -24.57 16.87 10.38
N PHE A 427 -24.02 15.82 9.75
CA PHE A 427 -24.46 15.39 8.42
C PHE A 427 -25.92 14.89 8.43
N LEU A 428 -26.36 14.31 9.55
CA LEU A 428 -27.71 13.78 9.76
C LEU A 428 -28.33 14.42 10.99
N THR A 429 -29.66 14.56 10.98
CA THR A 429 -30.42 14.86 12.20
C THR A 429 -30.68 13.57 12.99
N GLU A 430 -30.95 13.68 14.30
CA GLU A 430 -31.36 12.53 15.12
C GLU A 430 -32.63 11.86 14.56
N GLU A 431 -33.59 12.64 14.07
CA GLU A 431 -34.81 12.13 13.44
C GLU A 431 -34.51 11.33 12.16
N ASP A 432 -33.61 11.83 11.31
CA ASP A 432 -33.16 11.12 10.11
C ASP A 432 -32.42 9.84 10.46
N ALA A 433 -31.58 9.87 11.50
CA ALA A 433 -30.87 8.70 12.01
C ALA A 433 -31.85 7.62 12.48
N GLU A 434 -32.81 7.95 13.34
CA GLU A 434 -33.81 7.01 13.85
C GLU A 434 -34.63 6.35 12.74
N LYS A 435 -35.09 7.16 11.76
CA LYS A 435 -35.84 6.64 10.60
C LYS A 435 -35.02 5.61 9.83
N ARG A 436 -33.71 5.82 9.71
CA ARG A 436 -32.85 4.98 8.87
C ARG A 436 -32.36 3.72 9.57
N ILE A 437 -32.12 3.79 10.88
CA ILE A 437 -31.91 2.59 11.72
C ILE A 437 -33.11 1.65 11.54
N LYS A 438 -34.34 2.20 11.58
CA LYS A 438 -35.59 1.42 11.38
C LYS A 438 -35.76 0.86 9.96
N CYS A 439 -35.25 1.54 8.94
CA CYS A 439 -35.36 1.10 7.54
C CYS A 439 -34.25 0.13 7.09
N HIS A 440 -33.29 -0.24 7.95
CA HIS A 440 -32.09 -0.98 7.56
C HIS A 440 -31.35 -0.36 6.37
N ASP A 441 -31.40 0.97 6.21
CA ASP A 441 -30.58 1.64 5.20
C ASP A 441 -29.12 1.53 5.65
N SER A 442 -28.35 0.65 4.99
CA SER A 442 -26.97 0.41 5.33
C SER A 442 -26.11 1.65 5.03
N TYR A 443 -25.76 2.41 6.06
CA TYR A 443 -24.70 3.42 5.97
C TYR A 443 -23.31 2.78 6.04
N ALA A 444 -23.22 1.54 6.52
CA ALA A 444 -21.99 0.80 6.74
C ALA A 444 -21.80 -0.32 5.72
N GLU A 445 -21.26 0.00 4.53
CA GLU A 445 -20.49 -1.00 3.77
C GLU A 445 -19.07 -0.54 3.43
N ASN A 446 -18.58 0.52 4.08
CA ASN A 446 -17.18 0.96 3.96
C ASN A 446 -16.17 -0.01 4.55
N GLY A 447 -16.65 -1.00 5.28
CA GLY A 447 -15.85 -2.00 5.95
C GLY A 447 -15.70 -3.29 5.14
N THR A 448 -15.18 -4.29 5.84
CA THR A 448 -14.93 -5.61 5.29
C THR A 448 -16.22 -6.43 5.29
N ARG A 449 -16.65 -6.93 4.11
CA ARG A 449 -17.83 -7.80 4.01
C ARG A 449 -17.42 -9.27 3.94
N ALA A 450 -18.10 -10.12 4.71
CA ALA A 450 -17.90 -11.56 4.68
C ALA A 450 -18.71 -12.21 3.55
N TYR A 451 -18.14 -13.26 2.96
CA TYR A 451 -18.72 -14.06 1.89
C TYR A 451 -18.52 -15.55 2.17
N SER A 452 -19.38 -16.38 1.58
CA SER A 452 -19.27 -17.84 1.60
C SER A 452 -18.12 -18.35 0.73
N ALA A 453 -17.85 -17.70 -0.40
CA ALA A 453 -16.78 -18.12 -1.31
C ALA A 453 -16.15 -16.91 -2.05
N PRO A 454 -14.90 -17.03 -2.55
CA PRO A 454 -14.26 -16.00 -3.36
C PRO A 454 -15.09 -15.56 -4.57
N ARG A 455 -15.74 -16.49 -5.27
CA ARG A 455 -16.65 -16.17 -6.38
C ARG A 455 -17.81 -15.26 -5.97
N ASP A 456 -18.39 -15.49 -4.80
CA ASP A 456 -19.52 -14.69 -4.30
C ASP A 456 -19.07 -13.25 -3.98
N ALA A 457 -17.84 -13.10 -3.50
CA ALA A 457 -17.21 -11.79 -3.30
C ALA A 457 -17.04 -11.01 -4.62
N CYS A 458 -16.93 -11.69 -5.77
CA CYS A 458 -16.93 -11.06 -7.08
C CYS A 458 -18.34 -10.72 -7.60
N ALA A 459 -19.39 -11.38 -7.11
CA ALA A 459 -20.76 -11.14 -7.56
C ALA A 459 -21.48 -10.08 -6.71
N GLY A 460 -21.13 -9.97 -5.43
CA GLY A 460 -21.75 -9.01 -4.51
C GLY A 460 -21.52 -7.56 -4.95
N GLY A 461 -22.56 -6.75 -4.96
CA GLY A 461 -22.38 -5.29 -5.00
C GLY A 461 -21.74 -4.77 -3.70
N SER A 462 -21.33 -3.51 -3.69
CA SER A 462 -21.07 -2.75 -2.45
C SER A 462 -21.54 -1.31 -2.60
N GLU A 463 -21.98 -0.71 -1.50
CA GLU A 463 -22.36 0.70 -1.39
C GLU A 463 -21.52 1.37 -0.31
N LEU A 464 -20.43 2.00 -0.75
CA LEU A 464 -19.48 2.68 0.12
C LEU A 464 -19.97 4.09 0.44
N THR A 465 -20.03 4.45 1.72
CA THR A 465 -20.34 5.81 2.15
C THR A 465 -19.07 6.68 2.09
N LEU A 466 -19.11 7.80 1.37
CA LEU A 466 -17.96 8.68 1.21
C LEU A 466 -18.28 10.07 1.75
N ILE A 467 -17.30 10.73 2.36
CA ILE A 467 -17.34 12.16 2.62
C ILE A 467 -16.51 12.86 1.55
N LEU A 468 -17.16 13.66 0.71
CA LEU A 468 -16.55 14.34 -0.44
C LEU A 468 -16.72 15.85 -0.33
N PRO A 469 -15.79 16.68 -0.83
CA PRO A 469 -16.05 18.11 -1.00
C PRO A 469 -17.32 18.33 -1.83
N THR A 470 -18.19 19.25 -1.41
CA THR A 470 -19.49 19.50 -2.07
C THR A 470 -19.34 19.72 -3.57
N GLY A 471 -20.04 18.91 -4.36
CA GLY A 471 -20.02 18.96 -5.83
C GLY A 471 -18.94 18.10 -6.50
N LEU A 472 -18.00 17.52 -5.75
CA LEU A 472 -17.01 16.58 -6.32
C LEU A 472 -17.71 15.33 -6.86
N SER A 473 -18.73 14.81 -6.18
CA SER A 473 -19.46 13.61 -6.62
C SER A 473 -20.06 13.76 -8.02
N ALA A 474 -20.73 14.90 -8.28
CA ALA A 474 -21.32 15.22 -9.57
C ALA A 474 -20.26 15.36 -10.67
N ARG A 475 -19.09 15.93 -10.35
CA ARG A 475 -17.96 16.02 -11.29
C ARG A 475 -17.41 14.65 -11.65
N LEU A 476 -17.17 13.79 -10.66
CA LEU A 476 -16.68 12.43 -10.87
C LEU A 476 -17.65 11.57 -11.68
N GLN A 477 -18.96 11.69 -11.39
CA GLN A 477 -19.99 10.99 -12.16
C GLN A 477 -20.01 11.44 -13.63
N ARG A 478 -19.94 12.76 -13.86
CA ARG A 478 -20.00 13.33 -15.21
C ARG A 478 -18.74 13.02 -16.04
N GLU A 479 -17.56 13.12 -15.44
CA GLU A 479 -16.29 13.00 -16.16
C GLU A 479 -15.79 11.56 -16.28
N TYR A 480 -16.11 10.69 -15.31
CA TYR A 480 -15.59 9.31 -15.27
C TYR A 480 -16.68 8.24 -15.26
N GLY A 481 -17.96 8.61 -15.33
CA GLY A 481 -19.08 7.65 -15.34
C GLY A 481 -19.23 6.87 -14.03
N ILE A 482 -18.65 7.34 -12.93
CA ILE A 482 -18.66 6.62 -11.65
C ILE A 482 -20.02 6.78 -10.97
N SER A 483 -20.63 5.67 -10.55
CA SER A 483 -21.91 5.66 -9.85
C SER A 483 -21.77 6.16 -8.41
N ILE A 484 -21.75 7.48 -8.23
CA ILE A 484 -21.75 8.16 -6.94
C ILE A 484 -23.02 8.99 -6.82
N LYS A 485 -23.72 8.91 -5.69
CA LYS A 485 -24.92 9.68 -5.42
C LYS A 485 -24.80 10.41 -4.08
N ARG A 486 -25.11 11.71 -4.07
CA ARG A 486 -25.28 12.48 -2.82
C ARG A 486 -26.48 11.93 -2.05
N LYS A 487 -26.34 11.75 -0.74
CA LYS A 487 -27.47 11.37 0.14
C LYS A 487 -28.38 12.58 0.31
N LYS A 488 -29.63 12.49 -0.17
CA LYS A 488 -30.56 13.63 -0.32
C LYS A 488 -30.88 14.36 0.99
N TYR A 489 -30.93 13.62 2.08
CA TYR A 489 -31.26 14.11 3.43
C TYR A 489 -30.02 14.60 4.20
N ALA A 490 -28.81 14.32 3.71
CA ALA A 490 -27.61 14.73 4.39
C ALA A 490 -27.34 16.22 4.16
N ALA A 491 -27.09 16.94 5.24
CA ALA A 491 -26.65 18.33 5.19
C ALA A 491 -25.23 18.40 4.61
N ASN A 492 -24.88 19.55 4.04
CA ASN A 492 -23.49 19.86 3.74
C ASN A 492 -22.86 20.46 4.99
N ILE A 493 -21.74 19.91 5.43
CA ILE A 493 -21.10 20.33 6.67
C ILE A 493 -19.74 20.95 6.38
N PRO A 494 -19.51 22.21 6.78
CA PRO A 494 -18.18 22.81 6.70
C PRO A 494 -17.26 22.16 7.74
N ASP A 495 -16.00 21.94 7.37
CA ASP A 495 -14.95 21.65 8.34
C ASP A 495 -14.39 22.93 8.98
N TRP A 496 -13.35 22.80 9.82
CA TRP A 496 -12.67 23.94 10.44
C TRP A 496 -12.14 25.00 9.47
N HIS A 497 -11.79 24.60 8.24
CA HIS A 497 -11.30 25.51 7.22
C HIS A 497 -12.44 26.10 6.38
N GLY A 498 -13.70 25.83 6.73
CA GLY A 498 -14.88 26.26 5.98
C GLY A 498 -14.96 25.60 4.60
N VAL A 499 -14.40 24.41 4.42
CA VAL A 499 -14.66 23.62 3.21
C VAL A 499 -15.89 22.76 3.49
N GLU A 500 -16.90 22.87 2.64
CA GLU A 500 -18.14 22.10 2.77
C GLU A 500 -17.95 20.70 2.21
N PHE A 501 -18.40 19.73 2.99
CA PHE A 501 -18.42 18.32 2.62
C PHE A 501 -19.85 17.82 2.51
N GLU A 502 -20.06 16.90 1.59
CA GLU A 502 -21.31 16.19 1.35
C GLU A 502 -21.11 14.70 1.65
N LEU A 503 -22.19 14.07 2.16
CA LEU A 503 -22.24 12.63 2.33
C LEU A 503 -22.75 11.97 1.05
N CYS A 504 -21.97 11.03 0.53
CA CYS A 504 -22.24 10.34 -0.73
C CYS A 504 -22.26 8.82 -0.55
N THR A 505 -22.90 8.13 -1.49
CA THR A 505 -22.83 6.69 -1.66
C THR A 505 -22.20 6.36 -3.01
N TRP A 506 -21.08 5.65 -2.99
CA TRP A 506 -20.42 5.08 -4.15
C TRP A 506 -20.84 3.62 -4.31
N ARG A 507 -21.60 3.35 -5.36
CA ARG A 507 -22.11 2.01 -5.66
C ARG A 507 -21.17 1.28 -6.61
N GLN A 508 -20.68 0.14 -6.15
CA GLN A 508 -19.94 -0.84 -6.93
C GLN A 508 -20.86 -2.02 -7.28
N THR A 509 -20.82 -2.42 -8.54
CA THR A 509 -21.54 -3.58 -9.08
C THR A 509 -20.52 -4.65 -9.45
N ALA A 510 -20.94 -5.88 -9.77
CA ALA A 510 -20.02 -6.91 -10.26
C ALA A 510 -19.12 -6.44 -11.44
N ALA A 511 -19.60 -5.49 -12.26
CA ALA A 511 -18.83 -4.89 -13.35
C ALA A 511 -17.85 -3.78 -12.91
N THR A 512 -18.08 -3.14 -11.75
CA THR A 512 -17.34 -1.95 -11.29
C THR A 512 -16.63 -2.12 -9.94
N ILE A 513 -16.74 -3.28 -9.29
CA ILE A 513 -15.94 -3.63 -8.10
C ILE A 513 -14.45 -3.74 -8.43
N TRP A 514 -14.12 -4.13 -9.66
CA TRP A 514 -12.76 -4.22 -10.14
C TRP A 514 -12.25 -2.82 -10.46
N CYS A 515 -11.09 -2.44 -9.91
CA CYS A 515 -10.44 -1.20 -10.34
C CYS A 515 -10.16 -1.33 -11.85
N PRO A 516 -10.53 -0.33 -12.65
CA PRO A 516 -10.25 -0.38 -14.08
C PRO A 516 -8.73 -0.49 -14.31
N PRO A 517 -8.32 -0.98 -15.50
CA PRO A 517 -6.91 -1.03 -15.88
C PRO A 517 -6.20 0.28 -15.61
N GLN A 518 -4.94 0.22 -15.23
CA GLN A 518 -4.17 1.42 -14.87
C GLN A 518 -4.15 2.46 -15.99
N GLN A 519 -4.26 2.01 -17.24
CA GLN A 519 -4.30 2.83 -18.43
C GLN A 519 -5.65 3.52 -18.67
N SER A 520 -6.69 3.18 -17.91
CA SER A 520 -7.99 3.83 -18.00
C SER A 520 -7.93 5.24 -17.41
N GLU A 521 -8.56 6.20 -18.08
CA GLU A 521 -8.72 7.57 -17.58
C GLU A 521 -9.44 7.63 -16.22
N ALA A 522 -10.28 6.64 -15.91
CA ALA A 522 -10.99 6.53 -14.64
C ALA A 522 -10.13 5.93 -13.51
N ALA A 523 -8.99 5.30 -13.80
CA ALA A 523 -8.20 4.61 -12.78
C ALA A 523 -7.72 5.51 -11.62
N PRO A 524 -7.23 6.75 -11.87
CA PRO A 524 -6.90 7.67 -10.78
C PRO A 524 -8.11 8.00 -9.89
N ALA A 525 -9.29 8.18 -10.49
CA ALA A 525 -10.52 8.47 -9.75
C ALA A 525 -10.95 7.29 -8.88
N TYR A 526 -10.92 6.06 -9.41
CA TYR A 526 -11.21 4.85 -8.63
C TYR A 526 -10.20 4.65 -7.49
N ARG A 527 -8.90 4.87 -7.74
CA ARG A 527 -7.87 4.82 -6.69
C ARG A 527 -8.21 5.81 -5.59
N LEU A 528 -8.45 7.08 -5.94
CA LEU A 528 -8.84 8.12 -4.97
C LEU A 528 -10.07 7.72 -4.16
N LEU A 529 -11.13 7.19 -4.78
CA LEU A 529 -12.35 6.78 -4.06
C LEU A 529 -12.10 5.66 -3.05
N LYS A 530 -11.23 4.69 -3.36
CA LYS A 530 -10.81 3.67 -2.39
C LYS A 530 -10.11 4.31 -1.19
N LYS A 531 -9.21 5.27 -1.44
CA LYS A 531 -8.54 6.04 -0.38
C LYS A 531 -9.54 6.83 0.48
N LEU A 532 -10.56 7.41 -0.15
CA LEU A 532 -11.58 8.22 0.52
C LEU A 532 -12.57 7.38 1.32
N ALA A 533 -12.89 6.15 0.89
CA ALA A 533 -13.68 5.21 1.67
C ALA A 533 -12.98 4.89 3.01
N GLN A 534 -11.67 4.65 2.95
CA GLN A 534 -10.85 4.38 4.13
C GLN A 534 -10.67 5.61 5.01
N LEU A 535 -10.46 6.77 4.40
CA LEU A 535 -10.39 8.03 5.14
C LEU A 535 -11.72 8.31 5.87
N THR A 536 -12.85 7.99 5.23
CA THR A 536 -14.18 8.07 5.86
C THR A 536 -14.32 7.08 7.02
N TYR A 537 -13.88 5.84 6.84
CA TYR A 537 -13.83 4.84 7.92
C TYR A 537 -12.97 5.28 9.11
N TRP A 538 -11.75 5.76 8.85
CA TRP A 538 -10.86 6.28 9.87
C TRP A 538 -11.50 7.45 10.64
N LEU A 539 -12.15 8.36 9.91
CA LEU A 539 -12.83 9.50 10.51
C LEU A 539 -13.97 9.07 11.42
N VAL A 540 -14.80 8.13 10.97
CA VAL A 540 -15.90 7.58 11.79
C VAL A 540 -15.36 6.99 13.10
N GLY A 541 -14.31 6.17 13.03
CA GLY A 541 -13.66 5.67 14.25
C GLY A 541 -13.13 6.79 15.16
N LYS A 542 -12.60 7.89 14.62
CA LYS A 542 -12.17 9.03 15.45
C LYS A 542 -13.35 9.73 16.15
N MET A 543 -14.49 9.84 15.47
CA MET A 543 -15.68 10.47 16.05
C MET A 543 -16.35 9.56 17.09
N GLU A 544 -16.32 8.24 16.90
CA GLU A 544 -16.73 7.26 17.92
C GLU A 544 -15.91 7.40 19.21
N TYR A 545 -14.60 7.71 19.10
CA TYR A 545 -13.76 8.05 20.25
C TYR A 545 -13.95 9.50 20.77
N GLY A 546 -15.00 10.18 20.36
CA GLY A 546 -15.39 11.51 20.85
C GLY A 546 -14.67 12.69 20.20
N ALA A 547 -13.92 12.50 19.12
CA ALA A 547 -13.29 13.62 18.42
C ALA A 547 -14.34 14.45 17.65
N PRO A 548 -14.49 15.76 17.90
CA PRO A 548 -15.47 16.58 17.19
C PRO A 548 -15.06 16.79 15.73
N TRP A 549 -16.02 16.75 14.80
CA TRP A 549 -15.81 16.92 13.34
C TRP A 549 -14.89 18.09 12.98
N ALA A 550 -15.14 19.26 13.58
CA ALA A 550 -14.34 20.45 13.32
C ALA A 550 -12.84 20.23 13.66
N SER A 551 -12.53 19.54 14.75
CA SER A 551 -11.13 19.30 15.14
C SER A 551 -10.36 18.38 14.19
N LEU A 552 -11.07 17.55 13.41
CA LEU A 552 -10.45 16.60 12.48
C LEU A 552 -9.84 17.26 11.24
N ARG A 553 -10.18 18.54 10.96
CA ARG A 553 -9.63 19.33 9.84
C ARG A 553 -9.63 18.55 8.53
N PHE A 554 -10.79 17.98 8.19
CA PHE A 554 -10.92 16.98 7.13
C PHE A 554 -10.39 17.46 5.77
N SER A 555 -10.56 18.72 5.40
CA SER A 555 -10.01 19.29 4.16
C SER A 555 -8.48 19.25 4.11
N LYS A 556 -7.80 19.45 5.24
CA LYS A 556 -6.33 19.35 5.32
C LYS A 556 -5.88 17.90 5.11
N THR A 557 -6.58 16.94 5.72
CA THR A 557 -6.28 15.51 5.56
C THR A 557 -6.57 15.03 4.14
N PHE A 558 -7.68 15.48 3.54
CA PHE A 558 -8.04 15.22 2.14
C PHE A 558 -6.99 15.79 1.17
N ALA A 559 -6.57 17.05 1.36
CA ALA A 559 -5.56 17.67 0.52
C ALA A 559 -4.21 16.93 0.61
N LYS A 560 -3.83 16.49 1.82
CA LYS A 560 -2.65 15.64 2.01
C LYS A 560 -2.81 14.30 1.33
N LEU A 561 -3.98 13.68 1.38
CA LEU A 561 -4.23 12.42 0.69
C LEU A 561 -3.97 12.54 -0.82
N LEU A 562 -4.42 13.63 -1.44
CA LEU A 562 -4.14 13.93 -2.85
C LEU A 562 -2.65 14.18 -3.10
N GLU A 563 -2.00 14.94 -2.22
CA GLU A 563 -0.58 15.26 -2.36
C GLU A 563 0.32 14.02 -2.23
N ASN A 564 -0.09 13.06 -1.40
CA ASN A 564 0.58 11.79 -1.18
C ASN A 564 0.05 10.68 -2.10
N ASP A 565 -0.90 10.94 -3.02
CA ASP A 565 -1.29 9.98 -4.07
C ASP A 565 -0.23 9.96 -5.17
N VAL A 566 0.87 9.28 -4.87
CA VAL A 566 2.01 9.13 -5.78
C VAL A 566 1.86 7.84 -6.55
N ASP A 567 1.97 7.95 -7.88
CA ASP A 567 2.15 6.81 -8.75
C ASP A 567 3.62 6.37 -8.72
N SER A 568 3.88 5.21 -8.12
CA SER A 568 5.22 4.60 -8.06
C SER A 568 5.79 4.26 -9.44
N SER A 569 4.93 4.15 -10.46
CA SER A 569 5.38 3.99 -11.85
C SER A 569 5.96 5.27 -12.43
N PHE A 570 5.66 6.44 -11.85
CA PHE A 570 6.08 7.74 -12.39
C PHE A 570 6.58 8.67 -11.27
N PRO A 571 7.71 8.32 -10.62
CA PRO A 571 8.32 9.20 -9.62
C PRO A 571 8.67 10.55 -10.26
N GLN A 572 8.43 11.63 -9.52
CA GLN A 572 8.70 12.99 -9.98
C GLN A 572 9.70 13.66 -9.05
N ASP A 573 10.81 14.10 -9.61
CA ASP A 573 11.87 14.80 -8.87
C ASP A 573 11.34 16.02 -8.12
N ALA A 574 10.44 16.78 -8.74
CA ALA A 574 9.82 17.94 -8.11
C ALA A 574 9.05 17.56 -6.83
N HIS A 575 8.36 16.42 -6.83
CA HIS A 575 7.65 15.93 -5.64
C HIS A 575 8.63 15.41 -4.59
N PHE A 576 9.70 14.73 -5.00
CA PHE A 576 10.73 14.28 -4.07
C PHE A 576 11.42 15.47 -3.38
N ARG A 577 11.78 16.51 -4.14
CA ARG A 577 12.31 17.77 -3.58
C ARG A 577 11.33 18.42 -2.61
N LYS A 578 10.04 18.44 -2.95
CA LYS A 578 9.00 18.96 -2.05
C LYS A 578 8.93 18.17 -0.74
N TRP A 579 9.02 16.84 -0.82
CA TRP A 579 9.05 15.95 0.33
C TRP A 579 10.29 16.18 1.20
N LEU A 580 11.46 16.42 0.59
CA LEU A 580 12.68 16.80 1.30
C LEU A 580 12.59 18.14 2.02
N CYS A 581 11.79 19.07 1.49
CA CYS A 581 11.56 20.38 2.10
C CYS A 581 10.42 20.42 3.14
N SER A 582 9.73 19.30 3.37
CA SER A 582 8.65 19.15 4.35
C SER A 582 9.12 18.35 5.56
#